data_AF-A0A8T4YZR0-F1
#
_entry.id   AF-A0A8T4YZR0-F1
#
_cell.length_a   1.000
_cell.length_b   1.000
_cell.length_c   1.000
_cell.angle_alpha   90.00
_cell.angle_beta   90.00
_cell.angle_gamma   90.00
#
_symmetry.space_group_name_H-M   'P 1'
#
loop_
_entity.id
_entity.type
_entity.pdbx_description
1 polymer ?
#
loop_
_entity_poly.entity_id
_entity_poly.type
_entity_poly.pdbx_seq_one_letter_code
_entity_poly.pdbx_strand_id
1 'polypeptide(L)'
;LENPPSPEEVAANIKRLNELGLEVHITEMDVRIKMPAKWEDLIKQAEIYRDILRVCLSADNCKAFVMWGFTDKYSWIPGSFSGYGAALIFDESYMPKPAYYYIAATLIEHLIKK
;
A
#
# COMPACT_ATOMS: atom_id res chain seq x y z
N LEU A 1 -10.34 8.07 -4.31
CA LEU A 1 -9.09 8.22 -3.55
C LEU A 1 -8.67 9.67 -3.61
N GLU A 2 -8.37 10.28 -2.47
CA GLU A 2 -8.08 11.71 -2.38
C GLU A 2 -6.59 11.88 -2.13
N ASN A 3 -5.89 12.48 -3.10
CA ASN A 3 -4.48 12.84 -3.03
C ASN A 3 -3.54 11.72 -2.52
N PRO A 4 -3.48 10.55 -3.21
CA PRO A 4 -2.48 9.55 -2.88
C PRO A 4 -1.07 10.13 -3.09
N PRO A 5 -0.06 9.70 -2.30
CA PRO A 5 1.31 10.14 -2.51
C PRO A 5 1.80 9.70 -3.89
N SER A 6 2.58 10.57 -4.56
CA SER A 6 3.25 10.21 -5.81
C SER A 6 4.33 9.16 -5.54
N PRO A 7 4.41 8.06 -6.31
CA PRO A 7 5.51 7.11 -6.20
C PRO A 7 6.90 7.77 -6.35
N GLU A 8 7.00 8.78 -7.21
CA GLU A 8 8.22 9.55 -7.43
C GLU A 8 8.63 10.36 -6.20
N GLU A 9 7.68 11.01 -5.52
CA GLU A 9 7.92 11.75 -4.29
C GLU A 9 8.33 10.82 -3.14
N VAL A 10 7.69 9.64 -3.02
CA VAL A 10 8.07 8.62 -2.05
C VAL A 10 9.50 8.13 -2.33
N ALA A 11 9.83 7.81 -3.59
CA ALA A 11 11.16 7.37 -3.98
C ALA A 11 12.23 8.44 -3.69
N ALA A 12 11.92 9.72 -3.96
CA ALA A 12 12.82 10.82 -3.66
C ALA A 12 13.10 10.94 -2.15
N ASN A 13 12.10 10.75 -1.30
CA ASN A 13 12.31 10.78 0.15
C ASN A 13 13.10 9.56 0.65
N ILE A 14 12.84 8.36 0.12
CA ILE A 14 13.63 7.15 0.44
C ILE A 14 15.10 7.36 0.06
N LYS A 15 15.36 7.93 -1.13
CA LYS A 15 16.71 8.27 -1.58
C LYS A 15 17.38 9.28 -0.66
N ARG A 16 16.68 10.35 -0.25
CA ARG A 16 17.20 11.35 0.70
C ARG A 16 17.61 10.71 2.03
N LEU A 17 16.84 9.74 2.53
CA LEU A 17 17.19 9.00 3.75
C LEU A 17 18.39 8.07 3.53
N ASN A 18 18.50 7.47 2.34
CA ASN A 18 19.66 6.66 1.96
C ASN A 18 20.97 7.49 1.94
N GLU A 19 20.92 8.73 1.45
CA GLU A 19 22.06 9.65 1.42
C GLU A 19 22.58 9.99 2.84
N LEU A 20 21.77 9.77 3.86
CA LEU A 20 22.15 9.89 5.28
C LEU A 20 22.61 8.56 5.91
N GLY A 21 22.63 7.47 5.14
CA GLY A 21 22.96 6.13 5.62
C GLY A 21 21.84 5.47 6.43
N LEU A 22 20.59 5.92 6.28
CA LEU A 22 19.45 5.41 7.05
C LEU A 22 18.68 4.34 6.28
N GLU A 23 18.26 3.31 7.01
CA GLU A 23 17.27 2.34 6.55
C GLU A 23 15.86 2.95 6.58
N VAL A 24 15.00 2.45 5.70
CA VAL A 24 13.60 2.84 5.60
C VAL A 24 12.72 1.62 5.77
N HIS A 25 11.69 1.77 6.60
CA HIS A 25 10.56 0.86 6.66
C HIS A 25 9.28 1.64 6.35
N ILE A 26 8.44 1.09 5.48
CA ILE A 26 7.03 1.48 5.41
C ILE A 26 6.32 0.65 6.49
N THR A 27 5.81 1.29 7.53
CA THR A 27 5.37 0.59 8.75
C THR A 27 3.86 0.42 8.89
N GLU A 28 3.06 1.27 8.25
CA GLU A 28 1.61 1.38 8.52
C GLU A 28 0.79 1.62 7.23
N MET A 29 1.06 0.89 6.17
CA MET A 29 0.41 1.13 4.87
C MET A 29 -1.08 0.73 4.88
N ASP A 30 -1.94 1.71 4.64
CA ASP A 30 -3.34 1.52 4.26
C ASP A 30 -3.76 2.56 3.20
N VAL A 31 -4.81 2.26 2.43
CA VAL A 31 -5.30 3.13 1.33
C VAL A 31 -6.80 3.28 1.45
N ARG A 32 -7.25 4.22 2.30
CA ARG A 32 -8.68 4.43 2.57
C ARG A 32 -9.48 4.80 1.32
N ILE A 33 -10.68 4.24 1.19
CA ILE A 33 -11.64 4.53 0.12
C ILE A 33 -12.86 5.24 0.73
N LYS A 34 -13.41 6.23 0.02
CA LYS A 34 -14.67 6.87 0.39
C LYS A 34 -15.82 5.90 0.11
N MET A 35 -16.65 5.63 1.11
CA MET A 35 -17.71 4.63 1.03
C MET A 35 -18.99 5.19 0.39
N PRO A 36 -19.76 4.37 -0.34
CA PRO A 36 -19.49 2.95 -0.66
C PRO A 36 -18.40 2.80 -1.72
N ALA A 37 -17.50 1.84 -1.52
CA ALA A 37 -16.43 1.54 -2.48
C ALA A 37 -17.00 0.97 -3.78
N LYS A 38 -16.55 1.51 -4.92
CA LYS A 38 -16.84 0.95 -6.25
C LYS A 38 -15.69 0.08 -6.72
N TRP A 39 -15.94 -0.75 -7.73
CA TRP A 39 -14.91 -1.59 -8.32
C TRP A 39 -13.71 -0.77 -8.82
N GLU A 40 -13.96 0.40 -9.43
CA GLU A 40 -12.91 1.29 -9.90
C GLU A 40 -12.06 1.86 -8.76
N ASP A 41 -12.65 2.08 -7.58
CA ASP A 41 -11.90 2.52 -6.41
C ASP A 41 -10.98 1.41 -5.89
N LEU A 42 -11.45 0.15 -5.91
CA LEU A 42 -10.68 -1.02 -5.51
C LEU A 42 -9.49 -1.29 -6.46
N ILE A 43 -9.68 -1.08 -7.77
CA ILE A 43 -8.59 -1.15 -8.75
C ILE A 43 -7.55 -0.06 -8.49
N LYS A 44 -7.99 1.20 -8.31
CA LYS A 44 -7.06 2.29 -8.00
C LYS A 44 -6.30 2.06 -6.69
N GLN A 45 -6.97 1.50 -5.68
CA GLN A 45 -6.32 1.08 -4.43
C GLN A 45 -5.20 0.06 -4.72
N ALA A 46 -5.47 -0.95 -5.55
CA ALA A 46 -4.50 -1.96 -5.92
C ALA A 46 -3.29 -1.38 -6.67
N GLU A 47 -3.51 -0.41 -7.55
CA GLU A 47 -2.45 0.33 -8.25
C GLU A 47 -1.54 1.07 -7.27
N ILE A 48 -2.11 1.78 -6.29
CA ILE A 48 -1.32 2.48 -5.27
C ILE A 48 -0.49 1.50 -4.42
N TYR A 49 -1.08 0.40 -3.96
CA TYR A 49 -0.33 -0.62 -3.22
C TYR A 49 0.84 -1.17 -4.05
N ARG A 50 0.60 -1.49 -5.33
CA ARG A 50 1.64 -1.95 -6.27
C ARG A 50 2.75 -0.92 -6.42
N ASP A 51 2.39 0.34 -6.67
CA ASP A 51 3.36 1.36 -7.04
C ASP A 51 4.24 1.75 -5.85
N ILE A 52 3.67 1.88 -4.65
CA ILE A 52 4.46 2.12 -3.42
C ILE A 52 5.32 0.89 -3.05
N LEU A 53 4.80 -0.33 -3.23
CA LEU A 53 5.59 -1.55 -3.01
C LEU A 53 6.78 -1.61 -3.99
N ARG A 54 6.57 -1.29 -5.27
CA ARG A 54 7.66 -1.21 -6.27
C ARG A 54 8.72 -0.20 -5.86
N VAL A 55 8.32 0.97 -5.37
CA VAL A 55 9.26 1.98 -4.87
C VAL A 55 10.13 1.42 -3.75
N CYS A 56 9.56 0.73 -2.76
CA CYS A 56 10.33 0.10 -1.69
C CYS A 56 11.25 -1.00 -2.25
N LEU A 57 10.74 -1.89 -3.10
CA LEU A 57 11.53 -2.99 -3.69
C LEU A 57 12.69 -2.51 -4.58
N SER A 58 12.59 -1.31 -5.16
CA SER A 58 13.64 -0.71 -5.98
C SER A 58 14.72 0.04 -5.18
N ALA A 59 14.54 0.22 -3.88
CA ALA A 59 15.48 0.94 -3.02
C ALA A 59 16.17 -0.02 -2.03
N ASP A 60 17.48 -0.19 -2.14
CA ASP A 60 18.24 -1.12 -1.30
C ASP A 60 18.14 -0.82 0.19
N ASN A 61 17.91 0.44 0.59
CA ASN A 61 17.73 0.84 1.98
C ASN A 61 16.29 0.66 2.49
N CYS A 62 15.31 0.32 1.64
CA CYS A 62 13.97 -0.02 2.10
C CYS A 62 13.92 -1.51 2.50
N LYS A 63 13.76 -1.79 3.80
CA LYS A 63 13.88 -3.15 4.35
C LYS A 63 12.56 -3.80 4.75
N ALA A 64 11.49 -3.03 4.87
CA ALA A 64 10.19 -3.54 5.27
C ALA A 64 9.03 -2.77 4.63
N PHE A 65 7.97 -3.52 4.31
CA PHE A 65 6.68 -3.00 3.87
C PHE A 65 5.60 -3.68 4.71
N VAL A 66 5.04 -2.94 5.66
CA VAL A 66 4.09 -3.42 6.65
C VAL A 66 2.79 -2.63 6.49
N MET A 67 1.68 -3.36 6.48
CA MET A 67 0.33 -2.78 6.44
C MET A 67 -0.20 -2.63 7.86
N TRP A 68 -1.07 -1.65 8.09
CA TRP A 68 -1.72 -1.44 9.39
C TRP A 68 -2.93 -2.37 9.58
N GLY A 69 -2.64 -3.67 9.67
CA GLY A 69 -3.61 -4.75 9.58
C GLY A 69 -3.66 -5.36 8.17
N PHE A 70 -4.54 -6.33 7.95
CA PHE A 70 -4.70 -6.99 6.63
C PHE A 70 -6.16 -7.12 6.15
N THR A 71 -7.13 -7.05 7.06
CA THR A 71 -8.57 -7.16 6.76
C THR A 71 -9.31 -5.90 7.16
N ASP A 72 -10.23 -5.47 6.32
CA ASP A 72 -11.11 -4.32 6.57
C ASP A 72 -11.93 -4.47 7.85
N LYS A 73 -12.20 -5.71 8.30
CA LYS A 73 -12.98 -6.01 9.52
C LYS A 73 -12.45 -5.35 10.79
N TYR A 74 -11.14 -5.18 10.89
CA TYR A 74 -10.48 -4.62 12.08
C TYR A 74 -9.68 -3.35 11.75
N SER A 75 -9.93 -2.74 10.59
CA SER A 75 -9.25 -1.50 10.22
C SER A 75 -9.67 -0.36 11.16
N TRP A 76 -8.71 0.46 11.57
CA TRP A 76 -8.96 1.69 12.32
C TRP A 76 -9.63 2.80 11.48
N ILE A 77 -9.60 2.68 10.15
CA ILE A 77 -10.00 3.76 9.23
C ILE A 77 -11.45 4.22 9.44
N PRO A 78 -12.47 3.35 9.56
CA PRO A 78 -13.84 3.81 9.77
C PRO A 78 -14.04 4.58 11.08
N GLY A 79 -13.23 4.28 12.12
CA GLY A 79 -13.27 4.97 13.41
C GLY A 79 -12.59 6.35 13.38
N SER A 80 -11.53 6.51 12.58
CA SER A 80 -10.76 7.76 12.48
C SER A 80 -11.25 8.69 11.37
N PHE A 81 -11.79 8.15 10.28
CA PHE A 81 -12.16 8.88 9.07
C PHE A 81 -13.61 8.56 8.69
N SER A 82 -14.54 9.36 9.20
CA SER A 82 -15.97 9.19 8.92
C SER A 82 -16.26 9.18 7.41
N GLY A 83 -17.00 8.18 6.95
CA GLY A 83 -17.31 7.98 5.53
C GLY A 83 -16.21 7.29 4.72
N TYR A 84 -15.12 6.84 5.34
CA TYR A 84 -14.06 6.07 4.69
C TYR A 84 -13.97 4.65 5.28
N GLY A 85 -13.44 3.73 4.47
CA GLY A 85 -13.23 2.34 4.84
C GLY A 85 -12.50 1.60 3.74
N ALA A 86 -12.72 0.28 3.68
CA ALA A 86 -12.19 -0.61 2.66
C ALA A 86 -10.69 -0.39 2.37
N ALA A 87 -9.86 -0.18 3.40
CA ALA A 87 -8.51 0.37 3.26
C ALA A 87 -7.41 -0.69 3.05
N LEU A 88 -7.71 -1.96 3.35
CA LEU A 88 -6.75 -3.06 3.39
C LEU A 88 -6.98 -4.07 2.25
N ILE A 89 -6.18 -5.13 2.19
CA ILE A 89 -6.12 -6.05 1.05
C ILE A 89 -7.13 -7.20 1.11
N PHE A 90 -7.78 -7.42 2.27
CA PHE A 90 -8.92 -8.32 2.43
C PHE A 90 -10.14 -7.54 2.92
N ASP A 91 -11.33 -7.93 2.47
CA ASP A 91 -12.57 -7.34 2.94
C ASP A 91 -12.98 -7.84 4.35
N GLU A 92 -14.14 -7.40 4.83
CA GLU A 92 -14.68 -7.75 6.14
C GLU A 92 -15.06 -9.24 6.28
N SER A 93 -15.24 -9.92 5.15
CA SER A 93 -15.53 -11.37 5.06
C SER A 93 -14.26 -12.20 4.81
N TYR A 94 -13.07 -11.59 4.90
CA TYR A 94 -11.79 -12.22 4.62
C TYR A 94 -11.62 -12.69 3.17
N MET A 95 -12.35 -12.08 2.23
CA MET A 95 -12.13 -12.33 0.81
C MET A 95 -11.04 -11.38 0.28
N PRO A 96 -10.10 -11.88 -0.55
CA PRO A 96 -9.04 -11.05 -1.11
C PRO A 96 -9.63 -10.01 -2.08
N LYS A 97 -9.16 -8.77 -1.94
CA LYS A 97 -9.48 -7.66 -2.84
C LYS A 97 -8.44 -7.57 -3.97
N PRO A 98 -8.67 -6.77 -5.04
CA PRO A 98 -7.69 -6.58 -6.11
C PRO A 98 -6.26 -6.24 -5.62
N ALA A 99 -6.16 -5.48 -4.52
CA ALA A 99 -4.88 -5.11 -3.91
C ALA A 99 -4.05 -6.32 -3.46
N TYR A 100 -4.68 -7.38 -2.94
CA TYR A 100 -3.98 -8.63 -2.59
C TYR A 100 -3.25 -9.21 -3.82
N TYR A 101 -3.97 -9.34 -4.93
CA TYR A 101 -3.44 -9.93 -6.16
C TYR A 101 -2.32 -9.08 -6.77
N TYR A 102 -2.46 -7.75 -6.74
CA TYR A 102 -1.43 -6.84 -7.25
C TYR A 102 -0.14 -6.88 -6.42
N ILE A 103 -0.26 -6.95 -5.09
CA ILE A 103 0.89 -7.14 -4.20
C ILE A 103 1.58 -8.46 -4.51
N ALA A 104 0.82 -9.57 -4.56
CA ALA A 104 1.36 -10.89 -4.84
C ALA A 104 2.10 -10.96 -6.19
N ALA A 105 1.47 -10.44 -7.26
CA ALA A 105 2.07 -10.38 -8.59
C ALA A 105 3.37 -9.56 -8.58
N THR A 106 3.38 -8.40 -7.91
CA THR A 106 4.56 -7.53 -7.80
C THR A 106 5.74 -8.21 -7.11
N LEU A 107 5.47 -8.94 -6.02
CA LEU A 107 6.49 -9.70 -5.31
C LEU A 107 7.06 -10.82 -6.21
N ILE A 108 6.20 -11.55 -6.91
CA ILE A 108 6.62 -12.61 -7.85
C ILE A 108 7.48 -12.02 -8.98
N GLU A 109 7.04 -10.92 -9.60
CA GLU A 109 7.79 -10.22 -10.65
C GLU A 109 9.18 -9.78 -10.16
N HIS A 110 9.27 -9.26 -8.94
CA HIS A 110 10.54 -8.82 -8.36
C HIS A 110 11.49 -9.99 -8.10
N LEU A 111 10.96 -11.11 -7.60
CA LEU A 111 11.75 -12.32 -7.33
C LEU A 111 12.30 -12.97 -8.62
N ILE A 112 11.57 -12.89 -9.73
CA ILE A 112 12.02 -13.45 -11.02
C ILE A 112 13.09 -12.57 -11.69
N LYS A 113 13.10 -11.25 -11.42
CA LYS A 113 14.03 -10.28 -12.02
C LYS A 113 15.33 -10.11 -11.25
N LYS A 114 15.41 -10.61 -10.02
CA LYS A 114 16.65 -10.70 -9.24
C LYS A 114 17.47 -11.91 -9.67
#